data_AF-A0A1G0TFI3-F1
#
_entry.id   AF-A0A1G0TFI3-F1
#
_cell.length_a   1.000
_cell.length_b   1.000
_cell.length_c   1.000
_cell.angle_alpha   90.00
_cell.angle_beta   90.00
_cell.angle_gamma   90.00
#
_symmetry.space_group_name_H-M   'P 1'
#
loop_
_entity.id
_entity.type
_entity.pdbx_description
1 polymer ?
#
loop_
_entity_poly.entity_id
_entity_poly.type
_entity_poly.pdbx_seq_one_letter_code
_entity_poly.pdbx_strand_id
1 'polypeptide(L)'
;MTQDEKYTALKKIFWDYNIEMLPLKKIASRQFPDVDKYEYDLVINRMLERMSWIELLDILGIDELKKILTRNKIKKLRSNELKDRYERIRRILFKEPLSLSGWDTEYIKRIKATLLSNRWYTA
;
A
#
# COMPACT_ATOMS: atom_id res chain seq x y z
N MET A 1 -6.46 9.04 15.19
CA MET A 1 -5.75 8.28 16.24
C MET A 1 -4.91 9.21 17.09
N THR A 2 -4.87 8.99 18.40
CA THR A 2 -3.96 9.63 19.35
C THR A 2 -2.52 9.14 19.09
N GLN A 3 -1.49 9.91 19.50
CA GLN A 3 -0.09 9.55 19.27
C GLN A 3 0.27 8.16 19.83
N ASP A 4 -0.23 7.82 21.01
CA ASP A 4 0.01 6.50 21.64
C ASP A 4 -0.67 5.36 20.89
N GLU A 5 -1.85 5.61 20.29
CA GLU A 5 -2.55 4.64 19.45
C GLU A 5 -1.78 4.36 18.16
N LYS A 6 -1.22 5.41 17.54
CA LYS A 6 -0.37 5.28 16.34
C LYS A 6 0.88 4.46 16.66
N TYR A 7 1.53 4.75 17.78
CA TYR A 7 2.69 3.99 18.24
C TYR A 7 2.36 2.53 18.52
N THR A 8 1.22 2.26 19.16
CA THR A 8 0.75 0.89 19.44
C THR A 8 0.44 0.12 18.16
N ALA A 9 -0.21 0.76 17.18
CA ALA A 9 -0.48 0.17 15.87
C ALA A 9 0.81 -0.16 15.11
N LEU A 10 1.79 0.75 15.13
CA LEU A 10 3.11 0.52 14.55
C LEU A 10 3.81 -0.65 15.25
N LYS A 11 3.80 -0.70 16.59
CA LYS A 11 4.41 -1.79 17.36
C LYS A 11 3.84 -3.17 17.01
N LYS A 12 2.53 -3.29 16.75
CA LYS A 12 1.88 -4.57 16.37
C LYS A 12 2.40 -5.16 15.04
N ILE A 13 2.95 -4.32 14.16
CA ILE A 13 3.42 -4.75 12.82
C ILE A 13 4.81 -5.35 12.88
N PHE A 14 5.63 -4.85 13.80
CA PHE A 14 6.96 -5.36 14.07
C PHE A 14 6.85 -6.41 15.18
N TRP A 15 7.03 -7.67 14.80
CA TRP A 15 7.11 -8.78 15.75
C TRP A 15 8.52 -9.01 16.30
N ASP A 16 9.49 -8.20 15.85
CA ASP A 16 10.90 -8.40 16.16
C ASP A 16 11.27 -7.80 17.51
N TYR A 17 12.19 -8.43 18.24
CA TYR A 17 12.62 -7.95 19.56
C TYR A 17 13.40 -6.63 19.51
N ASN A 18 13.87 -6.20 18.32
CA ASN A 18 14.65 -4.96 18.10
C ASN A 18 13.78 -3.71 17.79
N ILE A 19 12.51 -3.68 18.19
CA ILE A 19 11.61 -2.53 17.96
C ILE A 19 12.16 -1.21 18.51
N GLU A 20 12.95 -1.26 19.58
CA GLU A 20 13.51 -0.07 20.22
C GLU A 20 14.51 0.69 19.35
N MET A 21 15.14 0.01 18.39
CA MET A 21 16.07 0.64 17.42
C MET A 21 15.34 1.32 16.28
N LEU A 22 14.04 1.03 16.07
CA LEU A 22 13.30 1.61 14.96
C LEU A 22 12.75 2.99 15.31
N PRO A 23 12.71 3.92 14.33
CA PRO A 23 12.26 5.30 14.51
C PRO A 23 10.72 5.43 14.61
N LEU A 24 10.04 4.50 15.28
CA LEU A 24 8.57 4.41 15.31
C LEU A 24 7.91 5.63 15.95
N LYS A 25 8.53 6.20 16.99
CA LYS A 25 8.02 7.42 17.65
C LYS A 25 8.08 8.63 16.71
N LYS A 26 9.17 8.77 15.97
CA LYS A 26 9.36 9.84 14.97
C LYS A 26 8.38 9.71 13.81
N ILE A 27 8.09 8.48 13.39
CA ILE A 27 7.10 8.20 12.34
C ILE A 27 5.68 8.50 12.84
N ALA A 28 5.34 8.13 14.08
CA ALA A 28 4.04 8.45 14.69
C ALA A 28 3.83 9.97 14.83
N SER A 29 4.89 10.71 15.18
CA SER A 29 4.88 12.17 15.30
C SER A 29 5.05 12.92 13.96
N ARG A 30 5.20 12.21 12.83
CA ARG A 30 5.43 12.74 11.48
C ARG A 30 6.73 13.55 11.32
N GLN A 31 7.73 13.27 12.15
CA GLN A 31 9.08 13.85 12.05
C GLN A 31 9.95 13.02 11.08
N PHE A 32 9.52 12.93 9.82
CA PHE A 32 10.19 12.12 8.79
C PHE A 32 11.61 12.58 8.41
N PRO A 33 11.95 13.89 8.39
CA PRO A 33 13.31 14.33 8.06
C PRO A 33 14.40 13.81 9.00
N ASP A 34 14.04 13.51 10.25
CA ASP A 34 14.97 13.06 11.29
C ASP A 34 15.18 11.53 11.32
N VAL A 35 14.68 10.84 10.29
CA VAL A 35 14.69 9.38 10.19
C VAL A 35 15.65 8.95 9.09
N ASP A 36 16.49 7.96 9.38
CA ASP A 36 17.37 7.38 8.37
C ASP A 36 16.54 6.80 7.21
N LYS A 37 17.01 7.01 5.97
CA LYS A 37 16.27 6.61 4.77
C LYS A 37 16.06 5.10 4.70
N TYR A 38 17.03 4.30 5.14
CA TYR A 38 16.94 2.85 5.14
C TYR A 38 15.89 2.36 6.16
N GLU A 39 15.94 2.90 7.38
CA GLU A 39 14.97 2.57 8.43
C GLU A 39 13.55 3.00 8.03
N TYR A 40 13.42 4.18 7.45
CA TYR A 40 12.16 4.68 6.92
C TYR A 40 11.59 3.74 5.87
N ASP A 41 12.38 3.35 4.86
CA ASP A 41 11.91 2.45 3.81
C ASP A 41 11.51 1.07 4.37
N LEU A 42 12.27 0.54 5.33
CA LEU A 42 11.94 -0.71 6.01
C LEU A 42 10.60 -0.61 6.74
N VAL A 43 10.38 0.48 7.48
CA VAL A 43 9.14 0.67 8.22
C VAL A 43 7.95 0.84 7.28
N ILE A 44 8.10 1.68 6.26
CA ILE A 44 7.05 1.93 5.26
C ILE A 44 6.67 0.65 4.51
N ASN A 45 7.63 -0.17 4.10
CA ASN A 45 7.33 -1.43 3.41
C ASN A 45 6.49 -2.36 4.31
N ARG A 46 6.85 -2.48 5.58
CA ARG A 46 6.09 -3.26 6.57
C ARG A 46 4.68 -2.70 6.79
N MET A 47 4.54 -1.37 6.86
CA MET A 47 3.23 -0.72 6.99
C MET A 47 2.35 -1.00 5.77
N LEU A 48 2.88 -0.91 4.54
CA LEU A 48 2.14 -1.22 3.31
C LEU A 48 1.71 -2.70 3.25
N GLU A 49 2.49 -3.62 3.80
CA GLU A 49 2.15 -5.05 3.80
C GLU A 49 1.10 -5.42 4.84
N ARG A 50 1.10 -4.76 6.01
CA ARG A 50 0.35 -5.22 7.19
C ARG A 50 -0.77 -4.28 7.67
N MET A 51 -0.76 -3.01 7.27
CA MET A 51 -1.82 -2.06 7.66
C MET A 51 -2.92 -1.95 6.60
N SER A 52 -4.09 -1.57 7.07
CA SER A 52 -5.17 -1.07 6.23
C SER A 52 -4.81 0.30 5.64
N TRP A 53 -5.47 0.66 4.54
CA TRP A 53 -5.31 1.98 3.93
C TRP A 53 -5.68 3.13 4.87
N ILE A 54 -6.70 2.93 5.71
CA ILE A 54 -7.21 3.97 6.61
C ILE A 54 -6.17 4.28 7.70
N GLU A 55 -5.54 3.25 8.27
CA GLU A 55 -4.47 3.42 9.26
C GLU A 55 -3.24 4.12 8.66
N LEU A 56 -2.86 3.77 7.43
CA LEU A 56 -1.78 4.44 6.71
C LEU A 56 -2.06 5.92 6.52
N LEU A 57 -3.29 6.27 6.14
CA LEU A 57 -3.71 7.65 5.94
C LEU A 57 -3.68 8.45 7.24
N ASP A 58 -4.14 7.87 8.35
CA ASP A 58 -4.13 8.54 9.66
C ASP A 58 -2.69 8.77 10.17
N ILE A 59 -1.82 7.77 10.03
CA ILE A 59 -0.44 7.85 10.50
C ILE A 59 0.37 8.83 9.62
N LEU A 60 0.45 8.57 8.32
CA LEU A 60 1.37 9.27 7.42
C LEU A 60 0.78 10.60 6.90
N GLY A 61 -0.55 10.69 6.80
CA GLY A 61 -1.20 11.80 6.11
C GLY A 61 -1.12 11.66 4.58
N ILE A 62 -1.94 12.45 3.88
CA ILE A 62 -2.13 12.29 2.43
C ILE A 62 -0.89 12.66 1.61
N ASP A 63 -0.13 13.66 2.05
CA ASP A 63 1.02 14.19 1.31
C ASP A 63 2.20 13.21 1.29
N GLU A 64 2.53 12.62 2.43
CA GLU A 64 3.57 11.59 2.49
C GLU A 64 3.16 10.31 1.79
N LEU A 65 1.89 9.95 1.89
CA LEU A 65 1.36 8.77 1.24
C LEU A 65 1.46 8.87 -0.29
N LYS A 66 1.28 10.07 -0.86
CA LYS A 66 1.55 10.34 -2.29
C LYS A 66 3.03 10.18 -2.64
N LYS A 67 3.96 10.58 -1.77
CA LYS A 67 5.41 10.39 -1.98
C LYS A 67 5.80 8.91 -1.93
N ILE A 68 5.16 8.14 -1.05
CA ILE A 68 5.44 6.71 -0.87
C ILE A 68 4.82 5.86 -1.99
N LEU A 69 3.59 6.15 -2.42
CA LEU A 69 2.85 5.36 -3.41
C LEU A 69 3.32 5.61 -4.85
N THR A 70 4.61 5.42 -5.09
CA THR A 70 5.18 5.36 -6.43
C THR A 70 4.93 3.98 -7.05
N ARG A 71 4.77 3.93 -8.37
CA ARG A 71 4.62 2.65 -9.11
C ARG A 71 5.75 1.67 -8.80
N ASN A 72 6.98 2.17 -8.60
CA ASN A 72 8.13 1.35 -8.25
C ASN A 72 7.99 0.69 -6.87
N LYS A 73 7.48 1.41 -5.85
CA LYS A 73 7.22 0.82 -4.53
C LYS A 73 6.07 -0.18 -4.58
N ILE A 74 4.99 0.13 -5.29
CA ILE A 74 3.85 -0.78 -5.45
C ILE A 74 4.30 -2.09 -6.11
N LYS A 75 5.07 -2.03 -7.21
CA LYS A 75 5.58 -3.23 -7.89
C LYS A 75 6.45 -4.14 -7.03
N LYS A 76 7.14 -3.59 -6.02
CA LYS A 76 8.00 -4.33 -5.08
C LYS A 76 7.21 -5.06 -3.98
N LEU A 77 5.92 -4.79 -3.81
CA LEU A 77 5.08 -5.52 -2.86
C LEU A 77 5.01 -7.00 -3.24
N ARG A 78 4.95 -7.89 -2.24
CA ARG A 78 4.97 -9.33 -2.49
C ARG A 78 3.65 -9.87 -3.05
N SER A 79 2.52 -9.41 -2.50
CA SER A 79 1.19 -9.89 -2.90
C SER A 79 0.64 -9.10 -4.09
N ASN A 80 0.16 -9.80 -5.12
CA ASN A 80 -0.51 -9.19 -6.26
C ASN A 80 -1.82 -8.49 -5.85
N GLU A 81 -2.54 -9.01 -4.86
CA GLU A 81 -3.75 -8.36 -4.34
C GLU A 81 -3.41 -7.01 -3.69
N LEU A 82 -2.30 -6.94 -2.94
CA LEU A 82 -1.82 -5.69 -2.37
C LEU A 82 -1.41 -4.70 -3.45
N LYS A 83 -0.73 -5.17 -4.51
CA LYS A 83 -0.40 -4.33 -5.68
C LYS A 83 -1.64 -3.70 -6.26
N ASP A 84 -2.65 -4.49 -6.60
CA ASP A 84 -3.90 -4.02 -7.20
C ASP A 84 -4.63 -3.03 -6.29
N ARG A 85 -4.66 -3.33 -4.98
CA ARG A 85 -5.27 -2.44 -3.98
C ARG A 85 -4.59 -1.07 -3.95
N TYR A 86 -3.26 -1.04 -3.83
CA TYR A 86 -2.51 0.22 -3.77
C TYR A 86 -2.43 0.93 -5.12
N GLU A 87 -2.49 0.22 -6.24
CA GLU A 87 -2.61 0.79 -7.59
C GLU A 87 -3.92 1.58 -7.73
N ARG A 88 -5.06 1.00 -7.30
CA ARG A 88 -6.35 1.68 -7.28
C ARG A 88 -6.32 2.93 -6.39
N ILE A 89 -5.79 2.78 -5.19
CA ILE A 89 -5.68 3.87 -4.24
C ILE A 89 -4.80 5.00 -4.79
N ARG A 90 -3.67 4.66 -5.41
CA ARG A 90 -2.80 5.63 -6.09
C ARG A 90 -3.61 6.37 -7.17
N ARG A 91 -4.32 5.65 -8.03
CA ARG A 91 -5.13 6.29 -9.09
C ARG A 91 -6.15 7.28 -8.50
N ILE A 92 -6.83 6.92 -7.41
CA ILE A 92 -7.75 7.82 -6.68
C ILE A 92 -7.01 9.08 -6.21
N LEU A 93 -5.88 8.92 -5.52
CA LEU A 93 -5.13 10.03 -4.95
C LEU A 93 -4.55 11.00 -5.99
N PHE A 94 -4.18 10.48 -7.16
CA PHE A 94 -3.63 11.26 -8.27
C PHE A 94 -4.69 11.70 -9.29
N LYS A 95 -5.98 11.47 -9.02
CA LYS A 95 -7.11 11.77 -9.92
C LYS A 95 -6.95 11.13 -11.32
N GLU A 96 -6.29 9.98 -11.37
CA GLU A 96 -6.18 9.19 -12.59
C GLU A 96 -7.50 8.40 -12.80
N PRO A 97 -7.91 8.15 -14.06
CA PRO A 97 -9.11 7.39 -14.33
C PRO A 97 -9.00 5.97 -13.75
N LEU A 98 -10.03 5.57 -12.99
CA LEU A 98 -10.21 4.20 -12.55
C LEU A 98 -10.82 3.38 -13.67
N SER A 99 -10.41 2.12 -13.80
CA SER A 99 -11.17 1.16 -14.60
C SER A 99 -12.54 1.01 -13.92
N LEU A 100 -13.61 1.39 -14.64
CA LEU A 100 -14.99 1.49 -14.15
C LEU A 100 -15.55 0.20 -13.55
N SER A 101 -14.94 -0.93 -13.86
CA SER A 101 -15.36 -2.26 -13.48
C SER A 101 -14.15 -3.17 -13.65
N GLY A 102 -14.11 -4.34 -12.99
CA GLY A 102 -12.97 -5.28 -13.06
C GLY A 102 -12.59 -5.77 -14.46
N TRP A 103 -13.18 -5.24 -15.53
CA TRP A 103 -12.87 -5.41 -16.94
C TRP A 103 -11.58 -4.69 -17.35
N ASP A 104 -10.51 -4.90 -16.60
CA ASP A 104 -9.18 -4.52 -17.08
C ASP A 104 -8.82 -5.36 -18.32
N THR A 105 -7.96 -4.84 -19.21
CA THR A 105 -7.54 -5.57 -20.42
C THR A 105 -6.90 -6.91 -20.06
N GLU A 106 -6.19 -6.98 -18.94
CA GLU A 106 -5.63 -8.22 -18.41
C GLU A 106 -6.71 -9.18 -17.87
N TYR A 107 -7.72 -8.67 -17.17
CA TYR A 107 -8.85 -9.47 -16.70
C TYR A 107 -9.67 -10.03 -17.86
N ILE A 108 -9.89 -9.23 -18.91
CA ILE A 108 -10.53 -9.66 -20.15
C ILE A 108 -9.72 -10.76 -20.81
N LYS A 109 -8.40 -10.62 -20.92
CA LYS A 109 -7.51 -11.66 -21.44
C LYS A 109 -7.61 -12.95 -20.62
N ARG A 110 -7.63 -12.83 -19.29
CA ARG A 110 -7.78 -13.97 -18.38
C ARG A 110 -9.13 -14.68 -18.57
N ILE A 111 -10.22 -13.93 -18.65
CA ILE A 111 -11.55 -14.48 -18.93
C ILE A 111 -11.57 -15.15 -20.30
N LYS A 112 -11.04 -14.49 -21.34
CA LYS A 112 -10.97 -15.04 -22.71
C LYS A 112 -10.17 -16.34 -22.81
N ALA A 113 -9.24 -16.58 -21.88
CA ALA A 113 -8.46 -17.82 -21.81
C ALA A 113 -9.17 -18.94 -21.03
N THR A 114 -10.26 -18.66 -20.32
CA THR A 114 -11.03 -19.67 -19.58
C THR A 114 -12.02 -20.40 -20.50
N LEU A 115 -12.23 -21.71 -20.26
CA LEU A 115 -13.13 -22.57 -21.07
C LEU A 115 -14.54 -21.99 -21.31
N LEU A 116 -15.05 -21.18 -20.39
CA LEU A 116 -16.40 -20.60 -20.45
C LEU A 116 -16.54 -19.38 -21.38
N SER A 117 -15.44 -18.71 -21.78
CA SER A 117 -15.51 -17.53 -22.64
C SER A 117 -15.73 -17.85 -24.12
N ASN A 118 -15.42 -19.08 -24.55
CA ASN A 118 -15.60 -19.48 -25.95
C ASN A 118 -17.05 -19.28 -26.40
N ARG A 119 -18.04 -19.55 -25.53
CA ARG A 119 -19.47 -19.39 -25.87
C ARG A 119 -19.91 -17.96 -26.22
N TRP A 120 -19.16 -16.95 -25.79
CA TRP A 120 -19.52 -15.53 -26.00
C TRP A 120 -18.73 -14.87 -27.13
N TYR A 121 -17.60 -15.46 -27.55
CA TYR A 121 -16.67 -14.87 -28.52
C TYR A 121 -16.50 -15.70 -29.79
N THR A 122 -17.12 -16.89 -29.90
CA THR A 122 -17.25 -17.64 -31.15
C THR A 122 -18.64 -17.43 -31.76
N ALA A 123 -18.87 -16.26 -32.36
CA ALA A 123 -19.96 -15.99 -33.29
C ALA A 123 -19.38 -15.26 -34.50
#